data_AF-A0A2J8W5M4-F1
#
_entry.id   AF-A0A2J8W5M4-F1
#
_cell.length_a   1.000
_cell.length_b   1.000
_cell.length_c   1.000
_cell.angle_alpha   90.00
_cell.angle_beta   90.00
_cell.angle_gamma   90.00
#
_symmetry.space_group_name_H-M   'P 1'
#
loop_
_entity.id
_entity.type
_entity.pdbx_description
1 polymer ?
#
loop_
_entity_poly.entity_id
_entity_poly.type
_entity_poly.pdbx_seq_one_letter_code
_entity_poly.pdbx_strand_id
1 'polypeptide(L)'
;MRPADLLQLVLLLALPRDLGGKECSSPPCECHQEEDFRVTCKDIQRIPSLPPSTQTLKLIETHLRTIPSHAFSNLPNISRIYISIDVTLQQLESHAFYNLSKVTHITDTDVL
;
A
#
# COMPACT_ATOMS: atom_id res chain seq x y z
N MET A 1 32.57 -36.31 9.15
CA MET A 1 31.55 -35.29 9.43
C MET A 1 31.81 -34.77 10.84
N ARG A 2 32.28 -33.53 10.98
CA ARG A 2 32.69 -32.99 12.28
C ARG A 2 31.45 -32.40 12.98
N PRO A 3 31.29 -32.56 14.30
CA PRO A 3 30.12 -32.05 15.03
C PRO A 3 29.93 -30.51 14.92
N ALA A 4 31.00 -29.78 14.56
CA ALA A 4 30.95 -28.36 14.27
C ALA A 4 30.11 -28.00 13.01
N ASP A 5 30.06 -28.88 12.00
CA ASP A 5 29.29 -28.63 10.77
C ASP A 5 27.78 -28.66 11.03
N LEU A 6 27.34 -29.53 11.95
CA LEU A 6 25.93 -29.65 12.34
C LEU A 6 25.46 -28.41 13.14
N LEU A 7 26.31 -27.86 14.01
CA LEU A 7 26.00 -26.65 14.76
C LEU A 7 25.86 -25.42 13.84
N GLN A 8 26.71 -25.30 12.81
CA GLN A 8 26.57 -24.24 11.81
C GLN A 8 25.27 -24.36 11.00
N LEU A 9 24.86 -25.58 10.65
CA LEU A 9 23.61 -25.81 9.91
C LEU A 9 22.37 -25.44 10.73
N VAL A 10 22.37 -25.74 12.03
CA VAL A 10 21.27 -25.38 12.94
C VAL A 10 21.17 -23.86 13.12
N LEU A 11 22.31 -23.16 13.17
CA LEU A 11 22.33 -21.70 13.27
C LEU A 11 21.65 -21.05 12.05
N LEU A 12 21.89 -21.55 10.84
CA LEU A 12 21.31 -21.04 9.59
C LEU A 12 19.79 -21.27 9.46
N LEU A 13 19.25 -22.23 10.19
CA LEU A 13 17.80 -22.52 10.24
C LEU A 13 17.08 -21.74 11.34
N ALA A 14 17.80 -21.21 12.31
CA ALA A 14 17.26 -20.42 13.42
C ALA A 14 17.19 -18.91 13.12
N LEU A 15 17.82 -18.43 12.04
CA LEU A 15 17.57 -17.07 11.57
C LEU A 15 16.13 -17.00 11.02
N PRO A 16 15.31 -16.03 11.46
CA PRO A 16 14.03 -15.78 10.81
C PRO A 16 14.30 -15.49 9.33
N ARG A 17 13.83 -16.39 8.47
CA ARG A 17 13.74 -16.13 7.03
C ARG A 17 12.58 -15.16 6.84
N ASP A 18 12.83 -13.90 7.16
CA ASP A 18 11.91 -12.81 6.89
C ASP A 18 11.92 -12.52 5.38
N LEU A 19 11.32 -13.44 4.61
CA LEU A 19 10.97 -13.25 3.22
C LEU A 19 9.54 -12.73 3.19
N GLY A 20 9.35 -11.46 3.54
CA GLY A 20 7.97 -10.97 3.63
C GLY A 20 7.76 -9.50 3.98
N GLY A 21 8.75 -8.63 3.96
CA GLY A 21 8.54 -7.21 4.19
C GLY A 21 9.36 -6.39 3.21
N LYS A 22 8.76 -5.94 2.11
CA LYS A 22 9.34 -4.81 1.37
C LYS A 22 9.15 -3.59 2.27
N GLU A 23 10.10 -3.38 3.17
CA GLU A 23 10.20 -2.18 3.99
C GLU A 23 10.02 -0.97 3.07
N CYS A 24 9.05 -0.13 3.41
CA CYS A 24 8.80 1.12 2.72
C CYS A 24 10.13 1.85 2.54
N SER A 25 10.47 2.19 1.30
CA SER A 25 11.82 2.65 0.91
C SER A 25 12.18 4.06 1.40
N SER A 26 11.48 4.61 2.39
CA SER A 26 11.83 5.86 3.08
C SER A 26 10.95 6.09 4.33
N PRO A 27 11.53 6.22 5.53
CA PRO A 27 10.85 6.81 6.69
C PRO A 27 10.68 8.35 6.52
N PRO A 28 9.62 8.94 7.11
CA PRO A 28 8.56 8.28 7.86
C PRO A 28 7.59 7.61 6.90
N CYS A 29 7.29 6.33 7.10
CA CYS A 29 6.45 5.57 6.19
C CYS A 29 4.99 5.99 6.38
N GLU A 30 4.53 6.93 5.57
CA GLU A 30 3.16 7.46 5.54
C GLU A 30 2.11 6.39 5.15
N CYS A 31 2.55 5.25 4.57
CA CYS A 31 1.69 4.11 4.24
C CYS A 31 2.10 2.84 4.99
N HIS A 32 1.10 2.16 5.55
CA HIS A 32 1.23 0.89 6.26
C HIS A 32 0.56 -0.24 5.48
N GLN A 33 1.30 -1.31 5.24
CA GLN A 33 0.79 -2.57 4.68
C GLN A 33 0.24 -3.42 5.82
N GLU A 34 -1.06 -3.69 5.78
CA GLU A 34 -1.76 -4.60 6.68
C GLU A 34 -1.85 -6.02 6.07
N GLU A 35 -2.43 -6.95 6.82
CA GLU A 35 -2.83 -8.26 6.31
C GLU A 35 -3.88 -8.15 5.17
N ASP A 36 -4.12 -9.26 4.47
CA ASP A 36 -5.12 -9.37 3.40
C ASP A 36 -4.95 -8.36 2.24
N PHE A 37 -3.70 -8.02 1.92
CA PHE A 37 -3.36 -7.10 0.82
C PHE A 37 -4.00 -5.71 0.96
N ARG A 38 -4.19 -5.26 2.21
CA ARG A 38 -4.75 -3.94 2.54
C ARG A 38 -3.63 -2.94 2.79
N VAL A 39 -3.71 -1.77 2.18
CA VAL A 39 -2.76 -0.67 2.43
C VAL A 39 -3.52 0.53 2.95
N THR A 40 -3.03 1.11 4.04
CA THR A 40 -3.57 2.35 4.61
C THR A 40 -2.49 3.42 4.57
N CYS A 41 -2.77 4.54 3.91
CA CYS A 41 -1.91 5.72 3.84
C CYS A 41 -2.52 6.88 4.62
N LYS A 42 -1.67 7.59 5.36
CA LYS A 42 -1.99 8.75 6.19
C LYS A 42 -0.97 9.86 6.00
N ASP A 43 -1.38 11.12 6.16
CA ASP A 43 -0.50 12.30 6.09
C ASP A 43 0.29 12.45 4.77
N ILE A 44 -0.12 11.77 3.69
CA ILE A 44 0.54 11.85 2.37
C ILE A 44 0.14 13.12 1.61
N GLN A 45 1.08 13.74 0.90
CA GLN A 45 0.80 14.81 -0.07
C GLN A 45 0.70 14.30 -1.52
N ARG A 46 1.21 13.09 -1.78
CA ARG A 46 1.19 12.40 -3.08
C ARG A 46 1.03 10.92 -2.86
N ILE A 47 0.33 10.23 -3.75
CA ILE A 47 0.18 8.77 -3.70
C ILE A 47 1.55 8.13 -4.02
N PRO A 48 2.16 7.38 -3.08
CA PRO A 48 3.46 6.75 -3.32
C PRO A 48 3.31 5.50 -4.19
N SER A 49 4.44 4.87 -4.53
CA SER A 49 4.41 3.56 -5.18
C SER A 49 3.87 2.49 -4.23
N LEU A 50 2.70 1.94 -4.56
CA LEU A 50 2.02 0.93 -3.77
C LEU A 50 2.39 -0.49 -4.23
N PRO A 51 2.31 -1.51 -3.35
CA PRO A 51 2.51 -2.90 -3.72
C PRO A 51 1.54 -3.36 -4.83
N PRO A 52 1.99 -4.02 -5.91
CA PRO A 52 1.10 -4.47 -6.99
C PRO A 52 0.04 -5.50 -6.54
N SER A 53 0.26 -6.13 -5.39
CA SER A 53 -0.66 -7.08 -4.78
C SER A 53 -1.83 -6.41 -4.04
N THR A 54 -1.80 -5.10 -3.81
CA THR A 54 -2.83 -4.37 -3.05
C THR A 54 -4.22 -4.59 -3.64
N GLN A 55 -5.15 -5.05 -2.79
CA GLN A 55 -6.56 -5.26 -3.14
C GLN A 55 -7.48 -4.21 -2.53
N THR A 56 -7.09 -3.65 -1.39
CA THR A 56 -7.83 -2.58 -0.72
C THR A 56 -6.87 -1.46 -0.38
N LEU A 57 -7.18 -0.26 -0.84
CA LEU A 57 -6.44 0.95 -0.52
C LEU A 57 -7.31 1.86 0.34
N LYS A 58 -6.76 2.37 1.44
CA LYS A 58 -7.34 3.40 2.29
C LYS A 58 -6.43 4.61 2.27
N LEU A 59 -6.94 5.73 1.79
CA LEU A 59 -6.31 7.04 1.88
C LEU A 59 -7.09 7.81 2.94
N ILE A 60 -6.54 7.92 4.15
CA ILE A 60 -7.23 8.50 5.31
C ILE A 60 -6.42 9.68 5.82
N GLU A 61 -7.05 10.81 6.16
CA GLU A 61 -6.35 11.98 6.73
C GLU A 61 -5.14 12.38 5.86
N THR A 62 -5.34 12.40 4.54
CA THR A 62 -4.25 12.71 3.59
C THR A 62 -4.31 14.16 3.15
N HIS A 63 -3.17 14.77 2.87
CA HIS A 63 -3.10 16.13 2.33
C HIS A 63 -2.98 16.16 0.79
N LEU A 64 -3.67 15.23 0.13
CA LEU A 64 -3.69 15.12 -1.32
C LEU A 64 -4.44 16.31 -1.91
N ARG A 65 -3.82 17.07 -2.80
CA ARG A 65 -4.51 18.13 -3.57
C ARG A 65 -5.19 17.62 -4.82
N THR A 66 -4.55 16.64 -5.46
CA THR A 66 -5.00 16.09 -6.74
C THR A 66 -4.79 14.58 -6.75
N ILE A 67 -5.77 13.84 -7.29
CA ILE A 67 -5.55 12.45 -7.72
C ILE A 67 -5.20 12.47 -9.21
N PRO A 68 -3.96 12.08 -9.58
CA PRO A 68 -3.50 12.21 -10.95
C PRO A 68 -4.14 11.19 -11.89
N SER A 69 -4.07 11.47 -13.19
CA SER A 69 -4.45 10.51 -14.24
C SER A 69 -3.72 9.18 -14.03
N HIS A 70 -4.44 8.06 -14.13
CA HIS A 70 -3.88 6.72 -13.98
C HIS A 70 -3.22 6.44 -12.63
N ALA A 71 -3.57 7.15 -11.55
CA ALA A 71 -3.00 6.98 -10.20
C ALA A 71 -2.94 5.52 -9.73
N PHE A 72 -3.92 4.70 -10.11
CA PHE A 72 -4.06 3.31 -9.64
C PHE A 72 -3.82 2.27 -10.74
N SER A 73 -3.29 2.66 -11.92
CA SER A 73 -3.12 1.74 -13.06
C SER A 73 -2.16 0.59 -12.80
N ASN A 74 -1.23 0.77 -11.85
CA ASN A 74 -0.23 -0.24 -11.47
C ASN A 74 -0.76 -1.26 -10.45
N LEU A 75 -2.05 -1.20 -10.10
CA LEU A 75 -2.68 -2.09 -9.12
C LEU A 75 -3.68 -3.03 -9.81
N PRO A 76 -3.22 -4.12 -10.45
CA PRO A 76 -4.07 -5.00 -11.25
C PRO A 76 -5.15 -5.74 -10.43
N ASN A 77 -4.99 -5.80 -9.11
CA ASN A 77 -5.87 -6.49 -8.18
C ASN A 77 -6.70 -5.55 -7.31
N ILE A 78 -6.63 -4.23 -7.53
CA ILE A 78 -7.36 -3.27 -6.70
C ILE A 78 -8.87 -3.48 -6.86
N SER A 79 -9.55 -3.65 -5.74
CA SER A 79 -10.98 -3.95 -5.68
C SER A 79 -11.77 -2.93 -4.88
N ARG A 80 -11.12 -2.29 -3.90
CA ARG A 80 -11.72 -1.30 -3.00
C ARG A 80 -10.77 -0.13 -2.82
N ILE A 81 -11.27 1.08 -3.07
CA ILE A 81 -10.55 2.32 -2.81
C ILE A 81 -11.41 3.17 -1.87
N TYR A 82 -10.91 3.40 -0.68
CA TYR A 82 -11.51 4.30 0.31
C TYR A 82 -10.69 5.57 0.34
N ILE A 83 -11.36 6.69 0.09
CA ILE A 83 -10.74 8.01 0.13
C ILE A 83 -11.51 8.76 1.18
N SER A 84 -10.85 9.12 2.27
CA SER A 84 -11.39 10.06 3.21
C SER A 84 -10.93 11.43 2.76
N ILE A 85 -11.87 12.26 2.29
CA ILE A 85 -11.55 13.61 1.85
C ILE A 85 -11.18 14.43 3.08
N ASP A 86 -9.92 14.84 3.11
CA ASP A 86 -9.48 16.00 3.89
C ASP A 86 -9.84 17.27 3.11
N VAL A 87 -9.92 18.43 3.77
CA VAL A 87 -10.24 19.75 3.20
C VAL A 87 -9.29 20.20 2.08
N THR A 88 -8.27 19.41 1.78
CA THR A 88 -7.18 19.72 0.85
C THR A 88 -7.37 19.14 -0.55
N LEU A 89 -8.22 18.12 -0.74
CA LEU A 89 -8.44 17.51 -2.07
C LEU A 89 -9.32 18.40 -2.94
N GLN A 90 -8.72 18.95 -4.00
CA GLN A 90 -9.34 19.94 -4.88
C GLN A 90 -9.71 19.36 -6.24
N GLN A 91 -8.97 18.36 -6.73
CA GLN A 91 -9.11 17.91 -8.10
C GLN A 91 -8.93 16.40 -8.28
N LEU A 92 -9.77 15.84 -9.14
CA LEU A 92 -9.55 14.53 -9.75
C LEU A 92 -9.19 14.78 -11.21
N GLU A 93 -8.02 14.34 -11.65
CA GLU A 93 -7.66 14.45 -13.06
C GLU A 93 -8.46 13.47 -13.93
N SER A 94 -8.52 13.76 -15.22
CA SER A 94 -9.12 12.83 -16.18
C SER A 94 -8.50 11.44 -16.03
N HIS A 95 -9.28 10.37 -16.15
CA HIS A 95 -8.73 9.00 -16.08
C HIS A 95 -8.07 8.62 -14.73
N ALA A 96 -8.32 9.36 -13.64
CA ALA A 96 -7.79 9.01 -12.30
C ALA A 96 -8.14 7.57 -11.87
N PHE A 97 -9.36 7.11 -12.22
CA PHE A 97 -9.85 5.75 -11.94
C PHE A 97 -10.03 4.90 -13.21
N TYR A 98 -9.20 5.13 -14.24
CA TYR A 98 -9.34 4.45 -15.52
C TYR A 98 -8.84 3.00 -15.51
N ASN A 99 -9.56 2.12 -16.24
CA ASN A 99 -9.19 0.73 -16.50
C ASN A 99 -8.98 -0.13 -15.24
N LEU A 100 -9.75 0.13 -14.18
CA LEU A 100 -9.71 -0.64 -12.94
C LEU A 100 -10.72 -1.79 -12.99
N SER A 101 -10.39 -2.84 -13.74
CA SER A 101 -11.30 -3.96 -14.07
C SER A 101 -11.91 -4.72 -12.89
N LYS A 102 -11.28 -4.67 -11.71
CA LYS A 102 -11.72 -5.39 -10.50
C LYS A 102 -12.33 -4.50 -9.43
N VAL A 103 -12.42 -3.18 -9.66
CA VAL A 103 -12.96 -2.26 -8.67
C VAL A 103 -14.45 -2.50 -8.52
N THR A 104 -14.84 -2.73 -7.27
CA THR A 104 -16.23 -2.97 -6.88
C THR A 104 -16.79 -1.81 -6.05
N HIS A 105 -15.93 -1.10 -5.34
CA HIS A 105 -16.32 -0.03 -4.43
C HIS A 105 -15.30 1.12 -4.47
N ILE A 106 -15.79 2.33 -4.72
CA ILE A 106 -15.08 3.59 -4.51
C ILE A 106 -15.99 4.41 -3.60
N THR A 107 -15.49 4.77 -2.42
CA THR A 107 -16.28 5.54 -1.46
C THR A 107 -15.46 6.71 -0.96
N ASP A 108 -16.12 7.87 -1.00
CA ASP A 108 -15.74 9.03 -0.21
C ASP A 108 -16.43 8.92 1.15
N THR A 109 -15.64 8.79 2.21
CA THR A 109 -16.17 8.75 3.58
C THR A 109 -15.70 9.98 4.34
N ASP A 110 -16.64 10.86 4.66
CA ASP A 110 -16.49 11.84 5.73
C ASP A 110 -16.17 11.08 7.03
N VAL A 111 -15.09 11.47 7.70
CA VAL A 111 -14.79 10.98 9.05
C VAL A 111 -15.80 11.62 9.99
N LEU A 112 -16.80 10.85 10.42
CA LEU A 112 -17.66 11.21 11.55
C LEU A 112 -16.89 11.08 12.87
#